data_AF-A0A1I9GD59-F1
#
_entry.id   AF-A0A1I9GD59-F1
#
_cell.length_a   1.000
_cell.length_b   1.000
_cell.length_c   1.000
_cell.angle_alpha   90.00
_cell.angle_beta   90.00
_cell.angle_gamma   90.00
#
_symmetry.space_group_name_H-M   'P 1'
#
loop_
_entity.id
_entity.type
_entity.pdbx_description
1 polymer ?
#
loop_
_entity_poly.entity_id
_entity_poly.type
_entity_poly.pdbx_seq_one_letter_code
_entity_poly.pdbx_strand_id
1 'polypeptide(L)'
;MWLKIIKASYTYKNNNLFDEFDIIVNCAGLNGGKVAGDGDDKNMFPIRGIIFEVNATWHKHFLYKRFDTFSIPTTDKVFIGSVKQNGRYDLEITPADRNDILNRYYRLQPAIKGAAILNEWSGLRPGRKGGIRLEMTTIRFPAPKFKETSNEKIVKIVHNYGHGGHGLTLGWGCAETVADLITGSGISSKNINHE
;
A
#
# COMPACT_ATOMS: atom_id res chain seq x y z
N MET A 1 -2.30 18.21 11.40
CA MET A 1 -3.22 17.34 12.15
C MET A 1 -2.53 15.98 12.31
N TRP A 2 -2.01 15.67 13.49
CA TRP A 2 -1.25 14.43 13.70
C TRP A 2 -2.22 13.28 13.95
N LEU A 3 -2.47 12.44 12.94
CA LEU A 3 -3.12 11.15 13.17
C LEU A 3 -2.14 10.28 13.98
N LYS A 4 -2.56 9.88 15.18
CA LYS A 4 -1.85 8.86 15.96
C LYS A 4 -2.03 7.51 15.23
N ILE A 5 -1.09 7.17 14.36
CA ILE A 5 -1.05 5.85 13.71
C ILE A 5 -0.70 4.83 14.79
N ILE A 6 -1.73 4.17 15.35
CA ILE A 6 -1.50 3.00 16.20
C ILE A 6 -1.18 1.84 15.26
N LYS A 7 0.10 1.49 15.18
CA LYS A 7 0.56 0.28 14.52
C LYS A 7 0.11 -0.90 15.38
N ALA A 8 -1.10 -1.40 15.14
CA ALA A 8 -1.57 -2.63 15.76
C ALA A 8 -0.84 -3.82 15.12
N SER A 9 0.30 -4.18 15.71
CA SER A 9 0.96 -5.45 15.46
C SER A 9 0.01 -6.56 15.88
N TYR A 10 -0.43 -7.37 14.92
CA TYR A 10 -1.36 -8.47 15.12
C TYR A 10 -0.68 -9.54 16.00
N THR A 11 -0.85 -9.43 17.32
CA THR A 11 -0.49 -10.48 18.26
C THR A 11 -1.79 -11.15 18.67
N TYR A 12 -1.96 -12.40 18.25
CA TYR A 12 -3.18 -13.22 18.36
C TYR A 12 -3.56 -13.58 19.81
N LYS A 13 -3.17 -12.77 20.80
CA LYS A 13 -3.40 -13.04 22.22
C LYS A 13 -3.89 -11.78 22.93
N ASN A 14 -5.21 -11.73 23.12
CA ASN A 14 -5.92 -11.07 24.23
C ASN A 14 -6.21 -9.56 24.25
N ASN A 15 -5.95 -8.77 23.20
CA ASN A 15 -6.43 -7.37 23.19
C ASN A 15 -7.51 -7.18 22.11
N ASN A 16 -8.77 -7.13 22.53
CA ASN A 16 -9.91 -6.91 21.66
C ASN A 16 -9.97 -5.42 21.29
N LEU A 17 -9.35 -5.02 20.18
CA LEU A 17 -9.33 -3.64 19.65
C LEU A 17 -10.71 -2.98 19.65
N PHE A 18 -11.75 -3.80 19.48
CA PHE A 18 -13.13 -3.34 19.47
C PHE A 18 -13.58 -2.79 20.83
N ASP A 19 -13.04 -3.26 21.96
CA ASP A 19 -13.40 -2.76 23.29
C ASP A 19 -12.83 -1.35 23.53
N GLU A 20 -11.64 -1.06 23.01
CA GLU A 20 -10.89 0.18 23.26
C GLU A 20 -11.24 1.32 22.30
N PHE A 21 -11.56 1.01 21.04
CA PHE A 21 -11.71 2.03 19.99
C PHE A 21 -13.13 2.04 19.41
N ASP A 22 -13.63 3.23 19.07
CA ASP A 22 -14.93 3.40 18.39
C ASP A 22 -14.77 3.42 16.86
N ILE A 23 -13.58 3.76 16.38
CA ILE A 23 -13.20 3.82 14.97
C ILE A 23 -11.84 3.12 14.78
N ILE A 24 -11.75 2.25 13.78
CA ILE A 24 -10.52 1.55 13.40
C ILE A 24 -10.28 1.78 11.91
N VAL A 25 -9.03 2.09 11.52
CA VAL A 25 -8.65 2.19 10.11
C VAL A 25 -7.77 0.99 9.74
N ASN A 26 -8.28 0.11 8.87
CA ASN A 26 -7.56 -1.04 8.37
C ASN A 26 -6.67 -0.65 7.17
N CYS A 27 -5.40 -0.36 7.46
CA CYS A 27 -4.35 -0.09 6.47
C CYS A 27 -3.35 -1.26 6.33
N ALA A 28 -3.79 -2.51 6.52
CA ALA A 28 -2.87 -3.66 6.68
C ALA A 28 -2.24 -4.19 5.37
N GLY A 29 -2.32 -3.46 4.26
CA GLY A 29 -1.68 -3.82 3.00
C GLY A 29 -2.13 -5.19 2.49
N LEU A 30 -1.19 -6.12 2.30
CA LEU A 30 -1.49 -7.49 1.85
C LEU A 30 -2.39 -8.27 2.83
N ASN A 31 -2.30 -7.94 4.12
CA ASN A 31 -3.13 -8.54 5.15
C ASN A 31 -4.48 -7.83 5.30
N GLY A 32 -4.78 -6.82 4.48
CA GLY A 32 -6.01 -6.02 4.58
C GLY A 32 -7.29 -6.86 4.59
N GLY A 33 -7.44 -7.79 3.64
CA GLY A 33 -8.59 -8.69 3.58
C GLY A 33 -8.65 -9.67 4.75
N LYS A 34 -7.49 -10.18 5.21
CA LYS A 34 -7.42 -11.05 6.39
C LYS A 34 -7.85 -10.32 7.67
N VAL A 35 -7.46 -9.05 7.81
CA VAL A 35 -7.85 -8.19 8.93
C VAL A 35 -9.32 -7.78 8.83
N ALA A 36 -9.87 -7.63 7.61
CA ALA A 36 -11.29 -7.34 7.42
C ALA A 36 -12.19 -8.51 7.84
N GLY A 37 -11.74 -9.76 7.65
CA GLY A 37 -12.43 -10.95 8.15
C GLY A 37 -13.76 -11.26 7.44
N ASP A 38 -14.01 -10.64 6.29
CA ASP A 38 -15.25 -10.76 5.50
C ASP A 38 -15.06 -11.55 4.19
N GLY A 39 -13.95 -12.28 4.09
CA GLY A 39 -13.61 -13.10 2.92
C GLY A 39 -13.02 -12.33 1.75
N ASP A 40 -12.63 -11.06 1.92
CA ASP A 40 -11.92 -10.28 0.90
C ASP A 40 -10.42 -10.65 0.80
N ASP A 41 -9.91 -11.49 1.71
CA ASP A 41 -8.56 -12.07 1.66
C ASP A 41 -8.30 -12.85 0.36
N LYS A 42 -9.30 -13.55 -0.18
CA LYS A 42 -9.24 -14.26 -1.48
C LYS A 42 -8.99 -13.33 -2.68
N ASN A 43 -9.22 -12.03 -2.51
CA ASN A 43 -8.99 -11.00 -3.52
C ASN A 43 -7.60 -10.39 -3.41
N MET A 44 -6.88 -10.60 -2.31
CA MET A 44 -5.53 -10.09 -2.09
C MET A 44 -4.49 -10.96 -2.78
N PHE A 45 -3.47 -10.32 -3.38
CA PHE A 45 -2.34 -11.02 -3.97
C PHE A 45 -1.08 -10.12 -3.99
N PRO A 46 0.12 -10.70 -3.83
CA PRO A 46 1.35 -9.95 -3.96
C PRO A 46 1.64 -9.64 -5.41
N ILE A 47 2.23 -8.48 -5.65
CA ILE A 47 2.88 -8.15 -6.91
C ILE A 47 4.34 -7.86 -6.58
N ARG A 48 5.21 -8.85 -6.80
CA ARG A 48 6.63 -8.71 -6.50
C ARG A 48 7.28 -7.68 -7.41
N GLY A 49 8.11 -6.84 -6.82
CA GLY A 49 8.94 -5.84 -7.48
C GLY A 49 10.34 -5.86 -6.93
N ILE A 50 11.29 -5.42 -7.75
CA ILE A 50 12.70 -5.36 -7.39
C ILE A 50 13.19 -3.95 -7.69
N ILE A 51 13.94 -3.37 -6.78
CA ILE A 51 14.57 -2.07 -6.93
C ILE A 51 16.08 -2.25 -6.75
N PHE A 52 16.84 -1.58 -7.61
CA PHE A 52 18.28 -1.40 -7.45
C PHE A 52 18.56 0.05 -7.07
N GLU A 53 19.40 0.20 -6.06
CA GLU A 53 20.05 1.45 -5.73
C GLU A 53 21.33 1.57 -6.55
N VAL A 54 21.49 2.65 -7.29
CA VAL A 54 22.59 2.83 -8.24
C VAL A 54 23.28 4.18 -7.99
N ASN A 55 24.61 4.16 -7.99
CA ASN A 55 25.44 5.36 -7.96
C ASN A 55 25.45 6.04 -9.32
N ALA A 56 24.38 6.75 -9.63
CA ALA A 56 24.19 7.51 -10.86
C ALA A 56 23.78 8.95 -10.54
N THR A 57 24.54 9.65 -9.70
CA THR A 57 24.20 11.00 -9.23
C THR A 57 24.03 12.04 -10.35
N TRP A 58 24.56 11.77 -11.53
CA TRP A 58 24.37 12.55 -12.75
C TRP A 58 22.96 12.44 -13.35
N HIS A 59 22.18 11.42 -12.99
CA HIS A 59 20.83 11.22 -13.51
C HIS A 59 19.78 11.96 -12.67
N LYS A 60 19.26 13.06 -13.21
CA LYS A 60 18.39 14.01 -12.48
C LYS A 60 16.91 13.94 -12.86
N HIS A 61 16.53 13.11 -13.82
CA HIS A 61 15.16 13.03 -14.32
C HIS A 61 14.43 11.81 -13.79
N PHE A 62 13.19 12.00 -13.33
CA PHE A 62 12.29 10.87 -13.15
C PHE A 62 11.90 10.33 -14.54
N LEU A 63 12.23 9.08 -14.80
CA LEU A 63 11.79 8.39 -16.02
C LEU A 63 10.79 7.31 -15.65
N TYR A 64 9.76 7.18 -16.46
CA TYR A 64 8.75 6.14 -16.32
C TYR A 64 8.38 5.61 -17.70
N LYS A 65 8.54 4.30 -17.88
CA LYS A 65 8.14 3.57 -19.08
C LYS A 65 7.49 2.28 -18.63
N ARG A 66 6.16 2.28 -18.61
CA ARG A 66 5.33 1.21 -18.04
C ARG A 66 5.61 1.03 -16.53
N PHE A 67 4.79 0.22 -15.88
CA PHE A 67 4.93 -0.09 -14.44
C PHE A 67 6.20 -0.85 -14.06
N ASP A 68 6.97 -1.29 -15.05
CA ASP A 68 8.16 -2.11 -14.87
C ASP A 68 9.46 -1.35 -15.15
N THR A 69 9.48 -0.13 -15.67
CA THR A 69 10.74 0.57 -15.96
C THR A 69 10.68 2.00 -15.47
N PHE A 70 11.27 2.29 -14.31
CA PHE A 70 11.34 3.65 -13.77
C PHE A 70 12.65 3.95 -13.05
N SER A 71 13.10 5.20 -13.20
CA SER A 71 14.23 5.75 -12.46
C SER A 71 13.75 6.88 -11.56
N ILE A 72 14.10 6.82 -10.29
CA ILE A 72 13.75 7.81 -9.28
C ILE A 72 15.06 8.38 -8.73
N PRO A 73 15.49 9.56 -9.23
CA PRO A 73 16.56 10.31 -8.62
C PRO A 73 16.21 10.70 -7.19
N THR A 74 17.21 10.64 -6.32
CA THR A 74 17.22 11.25 -4.99
C THR A 74 18.40 12.21 -4.88
N THR A 75 18.69 12.74 -3.68
CA THR A 75 19.75 13.71 -3.48
C THR A 75 21.13 13.17 -3.90
N ASP A 76 21.44 11.91 -3.57
CA ASP A 76 22.78 11.32 -3.66
C ASP A 76 22.83 9.98 -4.41
N LYS A 77 21.69 9.50 -4.91
CA LYS A 77 21.58 8.21 -5.60
C LYS A 77 20.34 8.12 -6.47
N VAL A 78 20.25 7.04 -7.25
CA VAL A 78 19.10 6.78 -8.11
C VAL A 78 18.58 5.38 -7.85
N PHE A 79 17.26 5.27 -7.72
CA PHE A 79 16.60 3.98 -7.70
C PHE A 79 16.13 3.63 -9.10
N ILE A 80 16.50 2.45 -9.58
CA ILE A 80 15.97 1.89 -10.81
C ILE A 80 15.18 0.63 -10.50
N GLY A 81 14.09 0.44 -11.21
CA GLY A 81 13.27 -0.76 -11.09
C GLY A 81 12.44 -0.94 -12.33
N SER A 82 11.65 -1.99 -12.43
CA SER A 82 11.40 -3.11 -11.52
C SER A 82 10.97 -4.32 -12.36
N VAL A 83 10.73 -5.47 -11.74
CA VAL A 83 9.81 -6.48 -12.30
C VAL A 83 8.37 -6.22 -11.83
N LYS A 84 7.39 -6.82 -12.51
CA LYS A 84 5.98 -6.87 -12.08
C LYS A 84 5.48 -8.32 -12.14
N GLN A 85 5.67 -9.05 -11.05
CA GLN A 85 5.38 -10.49 -10.99
C GLN A 85 4.21 -10.75 -10.04
N ASN A 86 3.02 -10.96 -10.61
CA ASN A 86 1.81 -11.23 -9.84
C ASN A 86 1.89 -12.62 -9.19
N GLY A 87 1.43 -12.74 -7.95
CA GLY A 87 1.31 -14.01 -7.23
C GLY A 87 2.62 -14.58 -6.67
N ARG A 88 3.76 -13.94 -6.89
CA ARG A 88 5.04 -14.32 -6.29
C ARG A 88 5.15 -13.78 -4.87
N TYR A 89 5.35 -14.67 -3.90
CA TYR A 89 5.46 -14.37 -2.47
C TYR A 89 6.90 -14.37 -1.96
N ASP A 90 7.81 -15.03 -2.68
CA ASP A 90 9.22 -15.03 -2.34
C ASP A 90 9.84 -13.65 -2.56
N LEU A 91 10.99 -13.43 -1.90
CA LEU A 91 11.80 -12.22 -2.02
C LEU A 91 13.13 -12.48 -2.73
N GLU A 92 13.33 -13.68 -3.27
CA GLU A 92 14.59 -14.09 -3.90
C GLU A 92 14.81 -13.32 -5.22
N ILE A 93 15.91 -12.58 -5.32
CA ILE A 93 16.30 -11.92 -6.57
C ILE A 93 17.10 -12.91 -7.41
N THR A 94 16.54 -13.34 -8.53
CA THR A 94 17.20 -14.31 -9.41
C THR A 94 18.13 -13.61 -10.40
N PRO A 95 19.15 -14.30 -10.95
CA PRO A 95 19.97 -13.77 -12.04
C PRO A 95 19.15 -13.33 -13.26
N ALA A 96 18.05 -14.04 -13.56
CA ALA A 96 17.14 -13.69 -14.65
C ALA A 96 16.43 -12.34 -14.38
N ASP A 97 15.95 -12.11 -13.16
CA ASP A 97 15.34 -10.83 -12.77
C ASP A 97 16.34 -9.67 -12.94
N ARG A 98 17.57 -9.86 -12.44
CA ARG A 98 18.62 -8.86 -12.50
C ARG A 98 19.02 -8.53 -13.93
N ASN A 99 19.22 -9.55 -14.75
CA ASN A 99 19.55 -9.39 -16.16
C ASN A 99 18.43 -8.71 -16.95
N ASP A 100 17.16 -9.01 -16.69
CA ASP A 100 16.03 -8.33 -17.34
C ASP A 100 16.04 -6.82 -17.04
N ILE A 101 16.10 -6.46 -15.75
CA ILE A 101 16.08 -5.06 -15.31
C ILE A 101 17.25 -4.31 -15.94
N LEU A 102 18.49 -4.79 -15.74
CA LEU A 102 19.69 -4.09 -16.22
C LEU A 102 19.72 -3.97 -17.74
N ASN A 103 19.36 -5.01 -18.48
CA ASN A 103 19.36 -4.96 -19.94
C ASN A 103 18.35 -3.93 -20.48
N ARG A 104 17.22 -3.69 -19.81
CA ARG A 104 16.30 -2.60 -20.17
C ARG A 104 16.96 -1.24 -19.99
N TYR A 105 17.66 -1.01 -18.90
CA TYR A 105 18.39 0.25 -18.66
C TYR A 105 19.58 0.42 -19.59
N TYR A 106 20.33 -0.62 -19.88
CA TYR A 106 21.47 -0.56 -20.80
C TYR A 106 21.07 -0.17 -22.22
N ARG A 107 19.84 -0.49 -22.65
CA ARG A 107 19.28 -0.04 -23.94
C ARG A 107 18.75 1.39 -23.90
N LEU A 108 18.12 1.80 -22.79
CA LEU A 108 17.48 3.12 -22.67
C LEU A 108 18.47 4.23 -22.28
N GLN A 109 19.45 3.91 -21.45
CA GLN A 109 20.41 4.83 -20.85
C GLN A 109 21.77 4.13 -20.67
N PRO A 110 22.57 4.01 -21.75
CA PRO A 110 23.83 3.26 -21.74
C PRO A 110 24.83 3.66 -20.65
N ALA A 111 24.80 4.93 -20.21
CA ALA A 111 25.64 5.43 -19.12
C ALA A 111 25.45 4.68 -17.79
N ILE A 112 24.32 3.99 -17.58
CA ILE A 112 24.10 3.13 -16.41
C ILE A 112 25.05 1.93 -16.37
N LYS A 113 25.64 1.48 -17.50
CA LYS A 113 26.61 0.38 -17.51
C LYS A 113 27.84 0.63 -16.63
N GLY A 114 28.26 1.89 -16.51
CA GLY A 114 29.41 2.28 -15.68
C GLY A 114 29.04 2.63 -14.23
N ALA A 115 27.76 2.63 -13.88
CA ALA A 115 27.30 3.01 -12.56
C ALA A 115 27.32 1.80 -11.60
N ALA A 116 27.83 2.00 -10.38
CA ALA A 116 27.86 0.95 -9.37
C ALA A 116 26.44 0.67 -8.83
N ILE A 117 26.08 -0.61 -8.73
CA ILE A 117 24.88 -1.04 -7.99
C ILE A 117 25.28 -1.09 -6.52
N LEU A 118 24.66 -0.23 -5.71
CA LEU A 118 24.94 -0.09 -4.28
C LEU A 118 24.14 -1.09 -3.45
N ASN A 119 22.90 -1.35 -3.85
CA ASN A 119 22.01 -2.26 -3.15
C ASN A 119 20.93 -2.82 -4.09
N GLU A 120 20.33 -3.95 -3.72
CA GLU A 120 19.20 -4.55 -4.41
C GLU A 120 18.22 -5.17 -3.40
N TRP A 121 16.92 -4.96 -3.60
CA TRP A 121 15.91 -5.60 -2.76
C TRP A 121 14.64 -5.92 -3.55
N SER A 122 13.97 -6.97 -3.10
CA SER A 122 12.65 -7.37 -3.55
C SER A 122 11.60 -6.96 -2.52
N GLY A 123 10.42 -6.58 -2.98
CA GLY A 123 9.27 -6.24 -2.14
C GLY A 123 7.96 -6.69 -2.74
N LEU A 124 6.94 -6.87 -1.89
CA LEU A 124 5.62 -7.32 -2.31
C LEU A 124 4.63 -6.15 -2.25
N ARG A 125 4.14 -5.73 -3.42
CA ARG A 125 3.09 -4.72 -3.49
C ARG A 125 1.73 -5.35 -3.15
N PRO A 126 0.87 -4.69 -2.36
CA PRO A 126 -0.42 -5.24 -1.94
C PRO A 126 -1.49 -5.12 -3.04
N GLY A 127 -1.48 -6.03 -4.01
CA GLY A 127 -2.50 -6.11 -5.04
C GLY A 127 -3.83 -6.63 -4.50
N ARG A 128 -4.93 -6.15 -5.08
CA ARG A 128 -6.30 -6.58 -4.76
C ARG A 128 -7.15 -6.65 -6.03
N LYS A 129 -7.88 -7.74 -6.22
CA LYS A 129 -8.90 -7.85 -7.29
C LYS A 129 -10.02 -6.86 -6.99
N GLY A 130 -10.37 -6.03 -7.98
CA GLY A 130 -11.31 -4.91 -7.78
C GLY A 130 -10.66 -3.61 -7.31
N GLY A 131 -9.32 -3.52 -7.24
CA GLY A 131 -8.61 -2.30 -6.91
C GLY A 131 -8.60 -1.97 -5.42
N ILE A 132 -8.33 -0.70 -5.09
CA ILE A 132 -8.24 -0.21 -3.71
C ILE A 132 -9.59 -0.40 -3.02
N ARG A 133 -9.58 -0.98 -1.83
CA ARG A 133 -10.75 -0.98 -0.95
C ARG A 133 -10.66 0.23 -0.04
N LEU A 134 -11.59 1.16 -0.24
CA LEU A 134 -11.68 2.44 0.44
C LEU A 134 -13.14 2.70 0.82
N GLU A 135 -13.57 2.13 1.93
CA GLU A 135 -14.97 2.16 2.37
C GLU A 135 -15.07 1.97 3.88
N MET A 136 -16.22 2.33 4.47
CA MET A 136 -16.50 2.13 5.89
C MET A 136 -17.53 1.00 6.10
N THR A 137 -17.22 0.09 7.01
CA THR A 137 -18.15 -0.92 7.53
C THR A 137 -18.49 -0.61 8.99
N THR A 138 -19.64 -1.08 9.46
CA THR A 138 -20.07 -0.94 10.86
C THR A 138 -20.26 -2.32 11.46
N ILE A 139 -19.61 -2.58 12.59
CA ILE A 139 -19.73 -3.84 13.33
C ILE A 139 -20.44 -3.58 14.66
N ARG A 140 -21.36 -4.48 14.98
CA ARG A 140 -22.03 -4.56 16.29
C ARG A 140 -21.53 -5.80 17.01
N PHE A 141 -21.18 -5.67 18.27
CA PHE A 141 -20.80 -6.81 19.10
C PHE A 141 -21.17 -6.52 20.57
N PRO A 142 -21.21 -7.56 21.43
CA PRO A 142 -21.62 -7.43 22.82
C PRO A 142 -20.77 -6.39 23.56
N ALA A 143 -21.42 -5.48 24.29
CA ALA A 143 -20.71 -4.46 25.05
C ALA A 143 -19.84 -5.10 26.16
N PRO A 144 -18.67 -4.51 26.49
CA PRO A 144 -17.92 -4.92 27.67
C PRO A 144 -18.80 -4.85 28.91
N LYS A 145 -18.77 -5.89 29.77
CA LYS A 145 -19.63 -6.04 30.96
C LYS A 145 -19.61 -4.86 31.95
N PHE A 146 -18.71 -3.89 31.78
CA PHE A 146 -18.50 -2.74 32.67
C PHE A 146 -19.12 -1.42 32.19
N LYS A 147 -19.80 -1.37 31.04
CA LYS A 147 -20.56 -0.18 30.60
C LYS A 147 -22.07 -0.45 30.67
N GLU A 148 -22.72 0.08 31.70
CA GLU A 148 -24.11 -0.21 32.09
C GLU A 148 -25.20 0.38 31.17
N THR A 149 -24.85 1.04 30.07
CA THR A 149 -25.79 1.86 29.30
C THR A 149 -26.27 1.24 27.98
N SER A 150 -25.60 0.20 27.45
CA SER A 150 -26.05 -0.53 26.24
C SER A 150 -25.53 -1.97 26.21
N ASN A 151 -26.33 -2.90 25.70
CA ASN A 151 -25.93 -4.31 25.51
C ASN A 151 -24.98 -4.53 24.33
N GLU A 152 -24.83 -3.53 23.46
CA GLU A 152 -24.01 -3.59 22.25
C GLU A 152 -23.06 -2.37 22.17
N LYS A 153 -21.85 -2.60 21.65
CA LYS A 153 -20.95 -1.55 21.19
C LYS A 153 -20.93 -1.54 19.65
N ILE A 154 -20.97 -0.33 19.10
CA ILE A 154 -20.86 -0.08 17.66
C ILE A 154 -19.44 0.39 17.37
N VAL A 155 -18.76 -0.27 16.43
CA VAL A 155 -17.43 0.14 15.97
C VAL A 155 -17.46 0.33 14.46
N LYS A 156 -16.91 1.46 14.01
CA LYS A 156 -16.74 1.77 12.59
C LYS A 156 -15.36 1.32 12.13
N ILE A 157 -15.29 0.59 11.03
CA ILE A 157 -14.03 0.17 10.42
C ILE A 157 -13.91 0.81 9.05
N VAL A 158 -12.88 1.63 8.84
CA VAL A 158 -12.56 2.17 7.52
C VAL A 158 -11.47 1.33 6.90
N HIS A 159 -11.79 0.64 5.80
CA HIS A 159 -10.83 -0.13 5.03
C HIS A 159 -10.06 0.79 4.09
N ASN A 160 -8.74 0.68 4.07
CA ASN A 160 -7.85 1.43 3.19
C ASN A 160 -6.65 0.55 2.79
N TYR A 161 -6.88 -0.41 1.88
CA TYR A 161 -5.84 -1.36 1.44
C TYR A 161 -6.03 -1.79 -0.02
N GLY A 162 -5.10 -2.59 -0.54
CA GLY A 162 -5.15 -3.03 -1.95
C GLY A 162 -4.53 -2.05 -2.95
N HIS A 163 -3.62 -1.18 -2.49
CA HIS A 163 -3.00 -0.12 -3.30
C HIS A 163 -2.10 -0.58 -4.45
N GLY A 164 -1.74 -1.86 -4.51
CA GLY A 164 -0.76 -2.36 -5.48
C GLY A 164 0.51 -1.50 -5.47
N GLY A 165 0.94 -1.04 -6.64
CA GLY A 165 2.12 -0.18 -6.80
C GLY A 165 1.90 1.32 -6.56
N HIS A 166 0.70 1.73 -6.12
CA HIS A 166 0.28 3.13 -6.10
C HIS A 166 0.17 3.74 -4.71
N GLY A 167 0.61 3.03 -3.66
CA GLY A 167 0.42 3.47 -2.28
C GLY A 167 1.00 4.86 -1.99
N LEU A 168 2.17 5.19 -2.56
CA LEU A 168 2.77 6.51 -2.40
C LEU A 168 2.00 7.60 -3.17
N THR A 169 1.66 7.33 -4.43
CA THR A 169 1.01 8.32 -5.31
C THR A 169 -0.43 8.64 -4.89
N LEU A 170 -1.15 7.66 -4.35
CA LEU A 170 -2.56 7.81 -3.97
C LEU A 170 -2.75 8.03 -2.46
N GLY A 171 -1.72 7.83 -1.65
CA GLY A 171 -1.84 7.77 -0.20
C GLY A 171 -2.47 9.01 0.43
N TRP A 172 -2.16 10.21 -0.09
CA TRP A 172 -2.75 11.46 0.41
C TRP A 172 -4.26 11.53 0.16
N GLY A 173 -4.69 11.34 -1.10
CA GLY A 173 -6.11 11.35 -1.44
C GLY A 173 -6.89 10.24 -0.74
N CYS A 174 -6.30 9.05 -0.60
CA CYS A 174 -6.91 7.97 0.19
C CYS A 174 -7.05 8.36 1.67
N ALA A 175 -6.06 9.02 2.27
CA ALA A 175 -6.15 9.49 3.66
C ALA A 175 -7.21 10.57 3.85
N GLU A 176 -7.37 11.47 2.87
CA GLU A 176 -8.44 12.48 2.85
C GLU A 176 -9.83 11.82 2.79
N THR A 177 -10.04 10.87 1.88
CA THR A 177 -11.30 10.10 1.81
C THR A 177 -11.57 9.32 3.10
N VAL A 178 -10.53 8.74 3.74
CA VAL A 178 -10.68 8.12 5.07
C VAL A 178 -11.18 9.14 6.11
N ALA A 179 -10.61 10.35 6.12
CA ALA A 179 -11.03 11.40 7.04
C ALA A 179 -12.51 11.79 6.79
N ASP A 180 -12.90 11.98 5.53
CA ASP A 180 -14.28 12.31 5.15
C ASP A 180 -15.28 11.24 5.56
N LEU A 181 -14.94 9.96 5.38
CA LEU A 181 -15.75 8.82 5.84
C LEU A 181 -15.93 8.84 7.36
N ILE A 182 -14.90 9.22 8.11
CA ILE A 182 -14.92 9.29 9.57
C ILE A 182 -15.77 10.46 10.08
N THR A 183 -15.58 11.65 9.50
CA THR A 183 -16.25 12.88 9.96
C THR A 183 -17.65 13.05 9.37
N GLY A 184 -18.01 12.26 8.35
CA GLY A 184 -19.24 12.44 7.60
C GLY A 184 -19.24 13.69 6.72
N SER A 185 -18.06 14.24 6.42
CA SER A 185 -17.88 15.49 5.67
C SER A 185 -17.88 15.31 4.14
N GLY A 186 -18.32 14.14 3.65
CA GLY A 186 -18.26 13.81 2.23
C GLY A 186 -18.84 14.93 1.36
N ILE A 187 -18.01 15.40 0.42
CA ILE A 187 -18.42 16.26 -0.69
C ILE A 187 -19.69 15.65 -1.30
N SER A 188 -20.82 16.34 -1.13
CA SER A 188 -21.99 16.13 -1.97
C SER A 188 -21.47 16.15 -3.39
N SER A 189 -21.64 15.03 -4.11
CA SER A 189 -21.35 14.89 -5.53
C SER A 189 -22.08 16.02 -6.27
N LYS A 190 -21.45 17.19 -6.38
CA LYS A 190 -21.86 18.22 -7.30
C LYS A 190 -21.65 17.61 -8.67
N ASN A 191 -22.77 17.37 -9.34
CA ASN A 191 -22.85 16.93 -10.72
C ASN A 191 -21.70 17.53 -11.53
N ILE A 192 -20.70 16.71 -11.85
CA ILE A 192 -19.76 17.04 -12.91
C ILE A 192 -20.55 16.75 -14.18
N ASN A 193 -21.25 17.77 -14.66
CA ASN A 193 -21.79 17.75 -16.02
C ASN A 193 -20.58 17.65 -16.95
N HIS A 194 -20.48 16.56 -17.68
CA HIS A 194 -19.64 16.47 -18.85
C HIS A 194 -20.30 17.28 -19.96
N GLU A 195 -19.76 18.48 -20.22
CA GLU A 195 -19.78 19.09 -21.55
C GLU A 195 -18.49 18.72 -22.28
#